data_AF-A0A3C0HBE0-F1
#
_entry.id   AF-A0A3C0HBE0-F1
#
_cell.length_a   1.000
_cell.length_b   1.000
_cell.length_c   1.000
_cell.angle_alpha   90.00
_cell.angle_beta   90.00
_cell.angle_gamma   90.00
#
_symmetry.space_group_name_H-M   'P 1'
#
loop_
_entity.id
_entity.type
_entity.pdbx_description
1 polymer ?
#
loop_
_entity_poly.entity_id
_entity_poly.type
_entity_poly.pdbx_seq_one_letter_code
_entity_poly.pdbx_strand_id
1 'polypeptide(L)'
;GDVAGMGADLFESYVGSIIGTMVLGATLIGSAGFVTANEFGGLNAVLLPLILVSVGILTSIIGTFFVRVKDGGDPHKALNMGELVSAVLMLIATFLIVQWMFPETWTMKGAEDTATGVFYAVLCGLAAGLLIGK
;
A
#
# COMPACT_ATOMS: atom_id res chain seq x y z
N GLY A 1 6.84 -3.03 28.28
CA GLY A 1 6.24 -4.06 27.43
C GLY A 1 5.40 -3.42 26.34
N ASP A 2 4.37 -2.67 26.72
CA ASP A 2 3.32 -2.19 25.79
C ASP A 2 3.81 -1.33 24.62
N VAL A 3 4.61 -0.28 24.85
CA VAL A 3 4.99 0.66 23.78
C VAL A 3 6.10 0.10 22.88
N ALA A 4 7.17 -0.44 23.47
CA ALA A 4 8.28 -1.00 22.70
C ALA A 4 7.91 -2.33 22.02
N GLY A 5 7.06 -3.14 22.66
CA GLY A 5 6.61 -4.43 22.14
C GLY A 5 5.64 -4.25 20.97
N MET A 6 4.61 -3.41 21.12
CA MET A 6 3.66 -3.13 20.03
C MET A 6 4.36 -2.48 18.83
N GLY A 7 5.31 -1.57 19.08
CA GLY A 7 6.10 -0.95 18.01
C GLY A 7 6.97 -1.94 17.25
N ALA A 8 7.61 -2.89 17.94
CA ALA A 8 8.44 -3.91 17.31
C ALA A 8 7.62 -4.93 16.51
N ASP A 9 6.47 -5.35 17.03
CA ASP A 9 5.55 -6.29 16.36
C ASP A 9 4.98 -5.69 15.06
N LEU A 10 4.54 -4.43 15.12
CA LEU A 10 4.09 -3.69 13.94
C LEU A 10 5.22 -3.52 12.92
N PHE A 11 6.44 -3.23 13.37
CA PHE A 11 7.60 -3.12 12.47
C PHE A 11 7.93 -4.46 11.79
N GLU A 12 7.95 -5.57 12.55
CA GLU A 12 8.22 -6.90 12.02
C GLU A 12 7.17 -7.32 10.98
N SER A 13 5.89 -7.18 11.31
CA SER A 13 4.80 -7.49 10.39
C SER A 13 4.81 -6.60 9.15
N TYR A 14 5.10 -5.29 9.33
CA TYR A 14 5.16 -4.33 8.23
C TYR A 14 6.31 -4.66 7.27
N VAL A 15 7.53 -4.80 7.77
CA VAL A 15 8.71 -5.16 6.97
C VAL A 15 8.55 -6.52 6.32
N GLY A 16 8.01 -7.51 7.05
CA GLY A 16 7.73 -8.84 6.53
C GLY A 16 6.79 -8.82 5.31
N SER A 17 5.71 -8.04 5.37
CA SER A 17 4.76 -7.91 4.25
C SER A 17 5.39 -7.25 3.00
N ILE A 18 6.26 -6.26 3.21
CA ILE A 18 6.98 -5.56 2.12
C ILE A 18 7.94 -6.54 1.45
N ILE A 19 8.80 -7.20 2.22
CA ILE A 19 9.78 -8.15 1.69
C ILE A 19 9.07 -9.33 1.02
N GLY A 20 8.00 -9.87 1.63
CA GLY A 20 7.22 -10.95 1.03
C GLY A 20 6.66 -10.58 -0.35
N THR A 21 6.09 -9.38 -0.46
CA THR A 21 5.60 -8.85 -1.74
C THR A 21 6.73 -8.67 -2.75
N MET A 22 7.89 -8.16 -2.33
CA MET A 22 9.07 -8.01 -3.19
C MET A 22 9.60 -9.36 -3.69
N VAL A 23 9.65 -10.38 -2.84
CA VAL A 23 10.09 -11.73 -3.21
C VAL A 23 9.14 -12.32 -4.25
N LEU A 24 7.83 -12.20 -4.05
CA LEU A 24 6.84 -12.63 -5.04
C LEU A 24 6.99 -11.85 -6.36
N GLY A 25 7.14 -10.53 -6.29
CA GLY A 25 7.37 -9.69 -7.46
C GLY A 25 8.65 -10.06 -8.22
N ALA A 26 9.70 -10.46 -7.51
CA ALA A 26 10.96 -10.89 -8.13
C ALA A 26 10.80 -12.18 -8.95
N THR A 27 9.88 -13.07 -8.56
CA THR A 27 9.57 -14.29 -9.35
C THR A 27 8.88 -14.00 -10.68
N LEU A 28 8.31 -12.80 -10.85
CA LEU A 28 7.66 -12.38 -12.09
C LEU A 28 8.67 -11.85 -13.11
N ILE A 29 9.86 -11.43 -12.68
CA ILE A 29 10.90 -10.87 -13.54
C ILE A 29 11.38 -11.94 -14.52
N GLY A 30 11.30 -11.65 -15.82
CA GLY A 30 11.71 -12.58 -16.88
C GLY A 30 10.72 -13.73 -17.14
N SER A 31 9.57 -13.74 -16.46
CA SER A 31 8.49 -14.69 -16.76
C SER A 31 7.81 -14.34 -18.09
N ALA A 32 7.40 -15.37 -18.84
CA ALA A 32 6.71 -15.18 -20.12
C ALA A 32 5.39 -14.42 -19.89
N GLY A 33 5.29 -13.22 -20.47
CA GLY A 33 4.09 -12.38 -20.39
C GLY A 33 4.16 -11.22 -19.40
N PHE A 34 5.18 -11.15 -18.54
CA PHE A 34 5.45 -9.96 -17.74
C PHE A 34 6.26 -8.95 -18.56
N VAL A 35 5.78 -7.72 -18.67
CA VAL A 35 6.43 -6.69 -19.48
C VAL A 35 7.72 -6.24 -18.81
N THR A 36 8.86 -6.65 -19.36
CA THR A 36 10.20 -6.27 -18.90
C THR A 36 10.72 -4.99 -19.56
N ALA A 37 10.12 -4.58 -20.68
CA ALA A 37 10.40 -3.32 -21.36
C ALA A 37 9.53 -2.19 -20.78
N ASN A 38 9.89 -1.72 -19.58
CA ASN A 38 9.29 -0.53 -18.95
C ASN A 38 10.40 0.38 -18.41
N GLU A 39 10.04 1.59 -17.97
CA GLU A 39 10.98 2.57 -17.40
C GLU A 39 11.72 2.05 -16.14
N PHE A 40 11.23 0.94 -15.57
CA PHE A 40 11.75 0.30 -14.36
C PHE A 40 12.57 -0.96 -14.65
N GLY A 41 12.87 -1.28 -15.91
CA GLY A 41 13.69 -2.44 -16.29
C GLY A 41 13.12 -3.80 -15.85
N GLY A 42 11.80 -3.93 -15.77
CA GLY A 42 11.11 -5.12 -15.27
C GLY A 42 11.08 -5.25 -13.75
N LEU A 43 11.59 -4.27 -12.99
CA LEU A 43 11.60 -4.29 -11.52
C LEU A 43 10.35 -3.65 -10.90
N ASN A 44 9.38 -3.22 -11.69
CA ASN A 44 8.15 -2.57 -11.24
C ASN A 44 7.41 -3.36 -10.14
N ALA A 45 7.31 -4.69 -10.24
CA ALA A 45 6.67 -5.51 -9.20
C ALA A 45 7.46 -5.56 -7.87
N VAL A 46 8.78 -5.40 -7.91
CA VAL A 46 9.65 -5.35 -6.73
C VAL A 46 9.66 -3.94 -6.13
N LEU A 47 9.63 -2.91 -6.97
CA LEU A 47 9.70 -1.51 -6.54
C LEU A 47 8.36 -0.97 -6.04
N LEU A 48 7.24 -1.50 -6.53
CA LEU A 48 5.90 -1.05 -6.15
C LEU A 48 5.70 -0.98 -4.62
N PRO A 49 5.91 -2.05 -3.83
CA PRO A 49 5.70 -1.98 -2.39
C PRO A 49 6.61 -0.93 -1.70
N LEU A 50 7.84 -0.71 -2.18
CA LEU A 50 8.74 0.31 -1.62
C LEU A 50 8.22 1.74 -1.87
N ILE A 51 7.70 2.00 -3.06
CA ILE A 51 7.13 3.30 -3.42
C ILE A 51 5.84 3.53 -2.63
N LEU A 52 4.96 2.53 -2.54
CA LEU A 52 3.73 2.62 -1.75
C LEU A 52 4.01 2.88 -0.26
N VAL A 53 5.00 2.23 0.33
CA VAL A 53 5.42 2.48 1.72
C VAL A 53 5.94 3.90 1.91
N SER A 54 6.81 4.36 1.00
CA SER A 54 7.38 5.70 1.06
C SER A 54 6.29 6.78 1.00
N VAL A 55 5.32 6.61 0.10
CA VAL A 55 4.18 7.52 -0.02
C VAL A 55 3.22 7.37 1.15
N GLY A 56 3.01 6.17 1.66
CA GLY A 56 2.19 5.89 2.84
C GLY A 56 2.70 6.61 4.09
N ILE A 57 4.01 6.73 4.28
CA ILE A 57 4.61 7.54 5.35
C ILE A 57 4.23 9.01 5.17
N LEU A 58 4.35 9.55 3.96
CA LEU A 58 3.99 10.94 3.66
C LEU A 58 2.50 11.21 3.89
N THR A 59 1.61 10.34 3.41
CA THR A 59 0.16 10.49 3.62
C THR A 59 -0.22 10.37 5.09
N SER A 60 0.47 9.50 5.85
CA SER A 60 0.25 9.36 7.30
C SER A 60 0.67 10.62 8.05
N ILE A 61 1.83 11.22 7.71
CA ILE A 61 2.26 12.51 8.27
C ILE A 61 1.21 13.58 7.99
N ILE A 62 0.70 13.66 6.76
CA ILE A 62 -0.35 14.61 6.39
C ILE A 62 -1.62 14.37 7.24
N GLY A 63 -2.07 13.13 7.38
CA GLY A 63 -3.25 12.78 8.17
C GLY A 63 -3.12 13.12 9.66
N THR A 64 -1.91 13.07 10.23
CA THR A 64 -1.71 13.44 11.65
C THR A 64 -2.11 14.90 11.93
N PHE A 65 -1.97 15.82 10.98
CA PHE A 65 -2.39 17.21 11.15
C PHE A 65 -3.92 17.39 11.25
N PHE A 66 -4.68 16.39 10.83
CA PHE A 66 -6.15 16.37 10.90
C PHE A 66 -6.67 15.73 12.19
N VAL A 67 -5.80 15.14 13.02
CA VAL A 67 -6.16 14.63 14.35
C VAL A 67 -6.33 15.82 15.29
N ARG A 68 -7.57 16.27 15.48
CA ARG A 68 -7.91 17.37 16.39
C ARG A 68 -9.09 17.01 17.27
N VAL A 69 -8.89 17.06 18.58
CA VAL A 69 -9.93 16.88 19.60
C VAL A 69 -10.40 18.26 20.05
N LYS A 70 -11.72 18.48 20.10
CA LYS A 70 -12.32 19.67 20.71
C LYS A 70 -12.55 19.43 22.20
N ASP A 71 -12.67 20.48 23.01
CA ASP A 71 -13.01 20.36 24.42
C ASP A 71 -14.31 19.57 24.61
N GLY A 72 -14.25 18.47 25.38
CA GLY A 72 -15.35 17.53 25.57
C GLY A 72 -15.61 16.55 24.40
N GLY A 73 -14.74 16.53 23.38
CA GLY A 73 -14.82 15.62 22.24
C GLY A 73 -14.16 14.26 22.49
N ASP A 74 -14.56 13.26 21.70
CA ASP A 74 -14.05 11.89 21.78
C ASP A 74 -12.68 11.74 21.06
N PRO A 75 -11.60 11.39 21.78
CA PRO A 75 -10.28 11.15 21.19
C PRO A 75 -10.26 10.02 20.15
N HIS A 76 -11.04 8.95 20.34
CA HIS A 76 -11.11 7.84 19.39
C HIS A 76 -11.64 8.31 18.03
N LYS A 77 -12.66 9.17 18.05
CA LYS A 77 -13.22 9.73 16.84
C LYS A 77 -12.22 10.63 16.11
N ALA A 78 -11.43 11.42 16.85
CA ALA A 78 -10.39 12.26 16.25
C ALA A 78 -9.27 11.43 15.60
N LEU A 79 -8.86 10.32 16.22
CA LEU A 79 -7.87 9.41 15.66
C LEU A 79 -8.38 8.73 14.40
N ASN A 80 -9.61 8.20 14.42
CA ASN A 80 -10.24 7.56 13.26
C ASN A 80 -10.41 8.53 12.08
N MET A 81 -10.65 9.83 12.36
CA MET A 81 -10.65 10.85 11.30
C MET A 81 -9.28 11.03 10.65
N GLY A 82 -8.19 11.06 11.43
CA GLY A 82 -6.83 11.13 10.88
C GLY A 82 -6.43 9.90 10.09
N GLU A 83 -6.82 8.71 10.57
CA GLU A 83 -6.64 7.44 9.87
C GLU A 83 -7.39 7.43 8.53
N LEU A 84 -8.67 7.81 8.52
CA LEU A 84 -9.50 7.86 7.32
C LEU A 84 -8.94 8.84 6.29
N VAL A 85 -8.49 10.03 6.72
CA VAL A 85 -7.83 11.00 5.82
C VAL A 85 -6.57 10.39 5.20
N SER A 86 -5.72 9.74 6.01
CA SER A 86 -4.50 9.08 5.53
C SER A 86 -4.82 7.96 4.53
N ALA A 87 -5.84 7.14 4.82
CA ALA A 87 -6.27 6.04 3.97
C ALA A 87 -6.82 6.52 2.61
N VAL A 88 -7.62 7.58 2.60
CA VAL A 88 -8.16 8.17 1.36
C VAL A 88 -7.04 8.76 0.50
N LEU A 89 -6.10 9.50 1.11
CA LEU A 89 -4.94 10.02 0.39
C LEU A 89 -4.07 8.89 -0.18
N MET A 90 -3.87 7.84 0.60
CA MET A 90 -3.12 6.65 0.17
C MET A 90 -3.80 5.93 -0.99
N LEU A 91 -5.13 5.82 -0.98
CA LEU A 91 -5.90 5.19 -2.06
C LEU A 91 -5.72 5.95 -3.38
N ILE A 92 -5.85 7.29 -3.35
CA ILE A 92 -5.65 8.14 -4.52
C ILE A 92 -4.22 7.99 -5.04
N ALA A 93 -3.23 8.07 -4.16
CA ALA A 93 -1.83 7.94 -4.54
C ALA A 93 -1.52 6.55 -5.13
N THR A 94 -2.05 5.48 -4.51
CA THR A 94 -1.88 4.11 -4.99
C THR A 94 -2.44 3.95 -6.40
N PHE A 95 -3.62 4.50 -6.68
CA PHE A 95 -4.20 4.46 -8.02
C PHE A 95 -3.26 5.10 -9.06
N LEU A 96 -2.75 6.30 -8.77
CA LEU A 96 -1.83 6.99 -9.68
C LEU A 96 -0.50 6.23 -9.86
N ILE A 97 0.08 5.70 -8.78
CA ILE A 97 1.35 4.98 -8.80
C ILE A 97 1.22 3.68 -9.60
N VAL A 98 0.14 2.91 -9.38
CA VAL A 98 -0.08 1.64 -10.09
C VAL A 98 -0.27 1.87 -11.59
N GLN A 99 -1.05 2.87 -11.97
CA GLN A 99 -1.25 3.24 -13.39
C GLN A 99 0.03 3.78 -14.04
N TRP A 100 0.92 4.41 -13.27
CA TRP A 100 2.21 4.88 -13.78
C TRP A 100 3.24 3.75 -13.93
N MET A 101 3.25 2.77 -13.01
CA MET A 101 4.28 1.72 -12.97
C MET A 101 3.96 0.49 -13.83
N PHE A 102 2.68 0.25 -14.14
CA PHE A 102 2.24 -0.93 -14.89
C PHE A 102 1.51 -0.52 -16.16
N PRO A 103 1.66 -1.28 -17.26
CA PRO A 103 0.85 -1.08 -18.46
C PRO A 103 -0.62 -1.40 -18.16
N GLU A 104 -1.56 -0.85 -18.94
CA GLU A 104 -2.99 -1.08 -18.75
C GLU A 104 -3.32 -2.58 -18.69
N THR A 105 -2.79 -3.37 -19.62
CA THR A 105 -2.97 -4.83 -19.65
C THR A 105 -1.67 -5.55 -19.99
N TRP A 106 -1.45 -6.71 -19.39
CA TRP A 106 -0.41 -7.66 -19.79
C TRP A 106 -0.95 -9.08 -19.67
N THR A 107 -0.41 -10.02 -20.42
CA THR A 107 -0.92 -11.39 -20.43
C THR A 107 0.05 -12.30 -19.71
N MET A 108 -0.29 -12.80 -18.52
CA MET A 108 0.49 -13.84 -17.83
C MET A 108 -0.22 -15.17 -17.88
N LYS A 109 0.50 -16.24 -18.24
CA LYS A 109 -0.02 -17.63 -18.21
C LYS A 109 -1.36 -17.84 -18.93
N GLY A 110 -1.65 -17.04 -19.97
CA GLY A 110 -2.89 -17.13 -20.75
C GLY A 110 -4.10 -16.40 -20.15
N ALA A 111 -3.91 -15.64 -19.07
CA ALA A 111 -4.91 -14.72 -18.52
C ALA A 111 -4.45 -13.26 -18.74
N GLU A 112 -5.40 -12.36 -19.02
CA GLU A 112 -5.16 -10.93 -19.06
C GLU A 112 -5.16 -10.38 -17.63
N ASP A 113 -4.00 -9.92 -17.18
CA ASP A 113 -3.82 -9.17 -15.96
C ASP A 113 -3.83 -7.67 -16.29
N THR A 114 -4.29 -6.86 -15.36
CA THR A 114 -4.50 -5.42 -15.56
C THR A 114 -3.90 -4.66 -14.38
N ALA A 115 -3.38 -3.45 -14.63
CA ALA A 115 -2.89 -2.56 -13.56
C ALA A 115 -3.97 -2.31 -12.50
N THR A 116 -5.22 -2.17 -12.93
CA THR A 116 -6.39 -2.02 -12.06
C THR A 116 -6.59 -3.22 -11.12
N GLY A 117 -6.20 -4.43 -11.54
CA GLY A 117 -6.24 -5.63 -10.68
C GLY A 117 -5.30 -5.52 -9.47
N VAL A 118 -4.10 -4.97 -9.68
CA VAL A 118 -3.14 -4.68 -8.61
C VAL A 118 -3.71 -3.62 -7.66
N PHE A 119 -4.33 -2.58 -8.20
CA PHE A 119 -5.00 -1.56 -7.38
C PHE A 119 -6.12 -2.17 -6.52
N TYR A 120 -6.97 -3.02 -7.09
CA TYR A 120 -8.03 -3.70 -6.33
C TYR A 120 -7.47 -4.62 -5.24
N ALA A 121 -6.35 -5.29 -5.48
CA ALA A 121 -5.69 -6.10 -4.45
C ALA A 121 -5.26 -5.25 -3.25
N VAL A 122 -4.65 -4.09 -3.49
CA VAL A 122 -4.28 -3.15 -2.42
C VAL A 122 -5.52 -2.57 -1.73
N LEU A 123 -6.57 -2.23 -2.50
CA LEU A 123 -7.84 -1.73 -1.97
C LEU A 123 -8.51 -2.73 -1.02
N CYS A 124 -8.54 -4.01 -1.39
CA CYS A 124 -9.08 -5.08 -0.55
C CYS A 124 -8.28 -5.22 0.75
N GLY A 125 -6.95 -5.16 0.69
CA GLY A 125 -6.09 -5.16 1.88
C GLY A 125 -6.35 -3.98 2.80
N LEU A 126 -6.45 -2.76 2.24
CA LEU A 126 -6.79 -1.54 2.98
C LEU A 126 -8.17 -1.64 3.63
N ALA A 127 -9.17 -2.10 2.89
CA ALA A 127 -10.54 -2.26 3.39
C ALA A 127 -10.59 -3.30 4.52
N ALA A 128 -9.89 -4.43 4.40
CA ALA A 128 -9.79 -5.43 5.45
C ALA A 128 -9.13 -4.85 6.71
N GLY A 129 -8.03 -4.09 6.56
CA GLY A 129 -7.37 -3.41 7.68
C GLY A 129 -8.30 -2.44 8.42
N LEU A 130 -9.03 -1.60 7.67
CA LEU A 130 -10.01 -0.65 8.23
C LEU A 130 -11.20 -1.35 8.91
N LEU A 131 -11.58 -2.55 8.46
CA LEU A 131 -12.64 -3.34 9.06
C LEU A 131 -12.20 -4.02 10.37
N ILE A 132 -10.95 -4.45 10.47
CA ILE A 132 -10.39 -5.03 11.70
C ILE A 132 -10.19 -3.95 12.77
N GLY A 133 -9.85 -2.73 12.37
CA GLY A 133 -9.66 -1.59 13.27
C GLY A 133 -10.94 -0.95 13.83
N LYS A 134 -12.11 -1.31 13.29
CA LYS A 134 -13.44 -0.82 13.74
C LYS A 134 -14.12 -1.81 14.66
#